data_AF-A0A6M0L8I3-F1
#
_entry.id   AF-A0A6M0L8I3-F1
#
_cell.length_a   1.000
_cell.length_b   1.000
_cell.length_c   1.000
_cell.angle_alpha   90.00
_cell.angle_beta   90.00
_cell.angle_gamma   90.00
#
_symmetry.space_group_name_H-M   'P 1'
#
loop_
_entity.id
_entity.type
_entity.pdbx_description
1 polymer ?
#
loop_
_entity_poly.entity_id
_entity_poly.type
_entity_poly.pdbx_seq_one_letter_code
_entity_poly.pdbx_strand_id
1 'polypeptide(L)'
;MKQNDLITYILHYLSRYSVSSWRVSNVSERAEIEIMFQISQKQFKVLIHDPKISLLNETYYFAVLTFEKDKGCLKGDVDTFLDYLRHMILKAKHADDEDIVFDKLLFQQYIQTRKDINRFDTFYLQYK
;
A
#
# COMPACT_ATOMS: atom_id res chain seq x y z
N MET A 1 -7.30 -5.15 -21.34
CA MET A 1 -6.57 -5.99 -20.36
C MET A 1 -7.25 -5.83 -19.01
N LYS A 2 -7.77 -6.90 -18.40
CA LYS A 2 -8.54 -6.79 -17.14
C LYS A 2 -7.63 -6.32 -16.00
N GLN A 3 -8.04 -5.26 -15.29
CA GLN A 3 -7.41 -4.66 -14.09
C GLN A 3 -7.41 -5.58 -12.86
N ASN A 4 -7.35 -6.90 -13.04
CA ASN A 4 -7.45 -7.87 -11.95
C ASN A 4 -6.08 -8.35 -11.45
N ASP A 5 -5.00 -7.66 -11.83
CA ASP A 5 -3.63 -7.95 -11.42
C ASP A 5 -3.17 -6.91 -10.38
N LEU A 6 -2.71 -7.37 -9.22
CA LEU A 6 -2.36 -6.55 -8.07
C LEU A 6 -1.25 -5.55 -8.38
N ILE A 7 -0.17 -6.01 -9.03
CA ILE A 7 0.98 -5.16 -9.34
C ILE A 7 0.60 -4.11 -10.37
N THR A 8 -0.08 -4.51 -11.43
CA THR A 8 -0.57 -3.61 -12.49
C THR A 8 -1.51 -2.56 -11.89
N TYR A 9 -2.38 -2.96 -10.96
CA TYR A 9 -3.28 -2.05 -10.28
C TYR A 9 -2.52 -0.99 -9.46
N ILE A 10 -1.55 -1.42 -8.64
CA ILE A 10 -0.70 -0.53 -7.84
C ILE A 10 0.05 0.46 -8.73
N LEU A 11 0.69 -0.01 -9.80
CA LEU A 11 1.42 0.85 -10.74
C LEU A 11 0.48 1.87 -11.40
N HIS A 12 -0.72 1.45 -11.80
CA HIS A 12 -1.71 2.35 -12.38
C HIS A 12 -2.16 3.42 -11.36
N TYR A 13 -2.46 3.02 -10.13
CA TYR A 13 -2.80 3.96 -9.06
C TYR A 13 -1.68 4.98 -8.84
N LEU A 14 -0.44 4.53 -8.67
CA LEU A 14 0.71 5.41 -8.40
C LEU A 14 0.98 6.36 -9.57
N SER A 15 0.79 5.91 -10.82
CA SER A 15 0.92 6.77 -12.00
C SER A 15 -0.08 7.92 -12.05
N ARG A 16 -1.26 7.73 -11.44
CA ARG A 16 -2.39 8.66 -11.52
C ARG A 16 -2.52 9.55 -10.29
N TYR A 17 -2.20 9.02 -9.10
CA TYR A 17 -2.51 9.66 -7.83
C TYR A 17 -1.30 9.89 -6.94
N SER A 18 -0.10 9.44 -7.31
CA SER A 18 1.08 9.67 -6.47
C SER A 18 1.36 11.16 -6.31
N VAL A 19 1.72 11.54 -5.09
CA VAL A 19 2.09 12.90 -4.68
C VAL A 19 3.58 13.02 -4.39
N SER A 20 4.35 11.95 -4.54
CA SER A 20 5.80 11.87 -4.36
C SER A 20 6.43 10.98 -5.44
N SER A 21 7.75 11.06 -5.59
CA SER A 21 8.51 10.08 -6.37
C SER A 21 8.40 8.71 -5.71
N TRP A 22 8.26 7.68 -6.54
CA TRP A 22 8.11 6.31 -6.10
C TRP A 22 8.98 5.35 -6.91
N ARG A 23 9.31 4.22 -6.29
CA ARG A 23 9.90 3.05 -6.95
C ARG A 23 9.16 1.82 -6.45
N VAL A 24 8.71 0.97 -7.37
CA VAL A 24 8.10 -0.31 -7.04
C VAL A 24 9.09 -1.43 -7.38
N SER A 25 9.26 -2.37 -6.47
CA SER A 25 10.00 -3.61 -6.67
C SER A 25 9.06 -4.77 -6.41
N ASN A 26 9.04 -5.76 -7.30
CA ASN A 26 8.26 -6.98 -7.13
C ASN A 26 9.22 -8.17 -7.07
N VAL A 27 9.11 -8.97 -6.01
CA VAL A 27 9.89 -10.20 -5.82
C VAL A 27 8.92 -11.37 -5.74
N SER A 28 8.59 -11.92 -6.92
CA SER A 28 7.60 -12.98 -7.13
C SER A 28 7.85 -14.24 -6.30
N GLU A 29 9.12 -14.60 -6.10
CA GLU A 29 9.54 -15.79 -5.36
C GLU A 29 9.16 -15.70 -3.88
N ARG A 30 9.19 -14.48 -3.33
CA ARG A 30 8.86 -14.20 -1.92
C ARG A 30 7.45 -13.65 -1.73
N ALA A 31 6.71 -13.44 -2.82
CA ALA A 31 5.39 -12.81 -2.82
C ALA A 31 5.43 -11.42 -2.16
N GLU A 32 6.41 -10.60 -2.54
CA GLU A 32 6.66 -9.28 -1.96
C GLU A 32 6.57 -8.19 -3.02
N ILE A 33 5.83 -7.13 -2.72
CA ILE A 33 5.83 -5.87 -3.47
C ILE A 33 6.32 -4.78 -2.52
N GLU A 34 7.53 -4.27 -2.76
CA GLU A 34 8.08 -3.12 -2.06
C GLU A 34 7.74 -1.84 -2.83
N ILE A 35 7.21 -0.85 -2.12
CA ILE A 35 7.01 0.51 -2.63
C ILE A 35 7.90 1.43 -1.80
N MET A 36 8.89 2.04 -2.44
CA MET A 36 9.67 3.11 -1.87
C MET A 36 9.09 4.46 -2.28
N PHE A 37 8.98 5.39 -1.33
CA PHE A 37 8.66 6.79 -1.61
C PHE A 37 9.57 7.72 -0.81
N GLN A 38 9.63 8.98 -1.25
CA GLN A 38 10.44 10.01 -0.61
C GLN A 38 9.59 11.21 -0.20
N ILE A 39 9.84 11.72 1.00
CA ILE A 39 9.34 13.01 1.48
C ILE A 39 10.58 13.83 1.78
N SER A 40 10.74 14.96 1.09
CA SER A 40 11.93 15.80 1.20
C SER A 40 13.21 14.99 0.98
N GLN A 41 14.04 14.73 2.00
CA GLN A 41 15.26 13.90 1.88
C GLN A 41 15.12 12.49 2.47
N LYS A 42 14.01 12.19 3.15
CA LYS A 42 13.80 10.94 3.87
C LYS A 42 13.08 9.90 2.99
N GLN A 43 13.63 8.70 2.97
CA GLN A 43 13.06 7.56 2.23
C GLN A 43 12.25 6.66 3.15
N PHE A 44 11.11 6.23 2.65
CA PHE A 44 10.19 5.33 3.35
C PHE A 44 9.93 4.11 2.49
N LYS A 45 9.82 2.95 3.16
CA LYS A 45 9.59 1.66 2.51
C LYS A 45 8.30 1.06 2.99
N VAL A 46 7.48 0.64 2.05
CA VAL A 46 6.21 0.00 2.31
C VAL A 46 6.21 -1.37 1.67
N LEU A 47 5.64 -2.35 2.37
CA LEU A 47 5.57 -3.71 1.89
C LEU A 47 4.12 -4.15 1.70
N ILE A 48 3.84 -4.80 0.58
CA ILE A 48 2.61 -5.56 0.35
C ILE A 48 3.04 -7.00 0.12
N HIS A 49 2.67 -7.94 1.00
CA HIS A 49 3.24 -9.30 0.96
C HIS A 49 2.30 -10.41 1.43
N ASP A 50 2.66 -11.67 1.10
CA ASP A 50 2.05 -12.85 1.72
C ASP A 50 2.85 -13.32 2.95
N PRO A 51 2.31 -13.23 4.18
CA PRO A 51 3.02 -13.62 5.40
C PRO A 51 3.34 -15.11 5.50
N LYS A 52 2.69 -15.97 4.69
CA LYS A 52 3.00 -17.41 4.65
C LYS A 52 4.25 -17.72 3.83
N ILE A 53 4.69 -16.78 2.98
CA ILE A 53 5.78 -16.98 2.02
C ILE A 53 6.96 -16.05 2.31
N SER A 54 6.68 -14.78 2.59
CA SER A 54 7.71 -13.77 2.85
C SER A 54 8.46 -14.06 4.16
N LEU A 55 9.78 -13.90 4.16
CA LEU A 55 10.61 -13.95 5.36
C LEU A 55 10.88 -12.51 5.84
N LEU A 56 10.15 -12.05 6.85
CA LEU A 56 10.15 -10.64 7.23
C LEU A 56 10.86 -10.32 8.54
N ASN A 57 11.55 -9.18 8.52
CA ASN A 57 11.78 -8.36 9.69
C ASN A 57 10.93 -7.09 9.57
N GLU A 58 9.77 -7.06 10.25
CA GLU A 58 8.79 -5.96 10.15
C GLU A 58 9.37 -4.58 10.52
N THR A 59 10.45 -4.53 11.30
CA THR A 59 11.07 -3.27 11.74
C THR A 59 11.68 -2.43 10.61
N TYR A 60 11.90 -3.04 9.43
CA TYR A 60 12.49 -2.34 8.29
C TYR A 60 11.49 -1.53 7.46
N TYR A 61 10.19 -1.79 7.62
CA TYR A 61 9.16 -1.19 6.80
C TYR A 61 8.33 -0.17 7.58
N PHE A 62 8.08 0.97 6.94
CA PHE A 62 7.22 2.03 7.45
C PHE A 62 5.77 1.56 7.59
N ALA A 63 5.29 0.79 6.62
CA ALA A 63 3.94 0.25 6.61
C ALA A 63 3.90 -1.11 5.89
N VAL A 64 2.91 -1.93 6.26
CA VAL A 64 2.74 -3.27 5.72
C VAL A 64 1.26 -3.53 5.42
N LEU A 65 0.98 -4.11 4.24
CA LEU A 65 -0.31 -4.67 3.86
C LEU A 65 -0.12 -6.16 3.53
N THR A 66 -1.01 -7.01 4.01
CA THR A 66 -0.93 -8.45 3.74
C THR A 66 -1.89 -8.87 2.63
N PHE A 67 -1.52 -9.91 1.89
CA PHE A 67 -2.39 -10.61 0.95
C PHE A 67 -2.16 -12.12 1.02
N GLU A 68 -2.98 -12.91 0.33
CA GLU A 68 -2.74 -14.34 0.15
C GLU A 68 -2.38 -14.59 -1.31
N LYS A 69 -1.21 -15.15 -1.61
CA LYS A 69 -0.68 -15.29 -2.98
C LYS A 69 -1.67 -15.94 -3.94
N ASP A 70 -2.29 -17.03 -3.50
CA ASP A 70 -3.21 -17.81 -4.33
C ASP A 70 -4.58 -17.13 -4.52
N LYS A 71 -4.93 -16.17 -3.66
CA LYS A 71 -6.23 -15.50 -3.66
C LYS A 71 -6.16 -14.07 -4.19
N GLY A 72 -5.03 -13.41 -3.99
CA GLY A 72 -4.84 -11.98 -4.19
C GLY A 72 -5.14 -11.13 -2.94
N CYS A 73 -5.22 -9.82 -3.16
CA CYS A 73 -5.60 -8.82 -2.16
C CYS A 73 -6.98 -8.26 -2.50
N LEU A 74 -7.82 -7.93 -1.51
CA LEU A 74 -9.06 -7.22 -1.79
C LEU A 74 -8.74 -5.84 -2.35
N LYS A 75 -9.40 -5.44 -3.45
CA LYS A 75 -9.19 -4.11 -4.03
C LYS A 75 -9.46 -2.99 -3.01
N GLY A 76 -10.49 -3.13 -2.20
CA GLY A 76 -10.80 -2.17 -1.14
C GLY A 76 -9.67 -2.00 -0.14
N ASP A 77 -8.95 -3.07 0.22
CA ASP A 77 -7.79 -2.98 1.11
C ASP A 77 -6.63 -2.23 0.44
N VAL A 78 -6.33 -2.57 -0.82
CA VAL A 78 -5.28 -1.90 -1.61
C VAL A 78 -5.59 -0.41 -1.80
N ASP A 79 -6.81 -0.07 -2.17
CA ASP A 79 -7.23 1.32 -2.34
C ASP A 79 -7.09 2.11 -1.05
N THR A 80 -7.58 1.56 0.05
CA THR A 80 -7.54 2.23 1.34
C THR A 80 -6.11 2.44 1.79
N PHE A 81 -5.25 1.43 1.59
CA PHE A 81 -3.85 1.50 1.94
C PHE A 81 -3.11 2.58 1.15
N LEU A 82 -3.27 2.59 -0.18
CA LEU A 82 -2.61 3.56 -1.04
C LEU A 82 -3.16 5.00 -0.85
N ASP A 83 -4.45 5.17 -0.59
CA ASP A 83 -5.02 6.48 -0.25
C ASP A 83 -4.56 6.98 1.11
N TYR A 84 -4.45 6.09 2.10
CA TYR A 84 -3.98 6.46 3.43
C TYR A 84 -2.51 6.93 3.37
N LEU A 85 -1.65 6.19 2.66
CA LEU A 85 -0.27 6.62 2.40
C LEU A 85 -0.23 7.98 1.67
N ARG A 86 -1.07 8.16 0.64
CA ARG A 86 -1.16 9.42 -0.11
C ARG A 86 -1.54 10.60 0.80
N HIS A 87 -2.54 10.42 1.66
CA HIS A 87 -2.97 11.45 2.62
C HIS A 87 -1.87 11.79 3.62
N MET A 88 -1.16 10.78 4.14
CA MET A 88 -0.04 11.00 5.05
C MET A 88 1.09 11.79 4.37
N ILE A 89 1.46 11.43 3.15
CA ILE A 89 2.50 12.14 2.39
C ILE A 89 2.08 13.59 2.11
N LEU A 90 0.82 13.83 1.74
CA LEU A 90 0.30 15.18 1.55
C LEU A 90 0.38 16.00 2.84
N LYS A 91 -0.06 15.44 3.98
CA LYS A 91 -0.03 16.11 5.27
C LYS A 91 1.40 16.46 5.68
N ALA A 92 2.34 15.52 5.52
CA ALA A 92 3.77 15.72 5.77
C ALA A 92 4.33 16.91 4.99
N LYS A 93 4.07 16.92 3.66
CA LYS A 93 4.52 17.99 2.77
C LYS A 93 3.92 19.36 3.11
N HIS A 94 2.66 19.40 3.55
CA HIS A 94 2.01 20.65 3.94
C HIS A 94 2.50 21.19 5.29
N ALA A 95 2.87 20.31 6.22
CA ALA A 95 3.34 20.68 7.55
C ALA A 95 4.87 20.88 7.61
N ASP A 96 5.59 20.59 6.53
CA ASP A 96 7.07 20.48 6.51
C ASP A 96 7.57 19.50 7.60
N ASP A 97 6.82 18.41 7.79
CA ASP A 97 7.04 17.40 8.84
C ASP A 97 7.53 16.09 8.20
N GLU A 98 8.79 15.75 8.47
CA GLU A 98 9.42 14.51 7.99
C GLU A 98 9.28 13.33 8.97
N ASP A 99 8.70 13.54 10.15
CA ASP A 99 8.55 12.54 11.21
C ASP A 99 7.14 11.96 11.24
N ILE A 100 6.69 11.52 10.07
CA ILE A 100 5.45 10.76 9.95
C ILE A 100 5.57 9.36 10.55
N VAL A 101 4.45 8.87 11.09
CA VAL A 101 4.29 7.52 11.63
C VAL A 101 3.05 6.88 11.02
N PHE A 102 3.16 5.64 10.56
CA PHE A 102 2.01 4.88 10.09
C PHE A 102 1.16 4.41 11.27
N ASP A 103 0.04 5.11 11.51
CA ASP A 103 -0.91 4.72 12.53
C ASP A 103 -1.80 3.57 12.00
N LYS A 104 -1.55 2.36 12.53
CA LYS A 104 -2.30 1.14 12.19
C LYS A 104 -3.76 1.21 12.65
N LEU A 105 -4.06 1.86 13.77
CA LEU A 105 -5.43 1.95 14.29
C LEU A 105 -6.26 2.87 13.40
N LEU A 106 -5.70 4.03 13.04
CA LEU A 106 -6.36 4.95 12.10
C LEU A 106 -6.55 4.31 10.72
N PHE A 107 -5.58 3.53 10.24
CA PHE A 107 -5.75 2.75 9.01
C PHE A 107 -6.95 1.79 9.08
N GLN A 108 -7.13 1.05 10.19
CA GLN A 108 -8.29 0.17 10.37
C GLN A 108 -9.61 0.95 10.42
N GLN A 109 -9.61 2.15 11.01
CA GLN A 109 -10.78 3.04 10.99
C GLN A 109 -11.12 3.51 9.56
N TYR A 110 -10.13 3.76 8.71
CA TYR A 110 -10.34 4.09 7.29
C TYR A 110 -10.98 2.93 6.53
N ILE A 111 -10.54 1.70 6.79
CA ILE A 111 -11.13 0.48 6.20
C ILE A 111 -12.60 0.37 6.63
N GLN A 112 -12.87 0.49 7.92
CA GLN A 112 -14.23 0.40 8.46
C GLN A 112 -15.14 1.48 7.89
N THR A 113 -14.67 2.73 7.85
CA THR A 113 -15.40 3.87 7.29
C THR A 113 -15.79 3.61 5.83
N ARG A 114 -14.88 3.07 5.02
CA ARG A 114 -15.17 2.73 3.61
C ARG A 114 -16.21 1.63 3.46
N LYS A 115 -16.20 0.64 4.36
CA LYS A 115 -17.23 -0.41 4.40
C LYS A 115 -18.59 0.19 4.76
N ASP A 116 -18.65 1.04 5.79
CA ASP A 116 -19.89 1.64 6.29
C ASP A 116 -20.58 2.53 5.23
N ILE A 117 -19.80 3.18 4.36
CA ILE A 117 -20.33 4.02 3.27
C ILE A 117 -20.47 3.29 1.92
N ASN A 118 -20.37 1.96 1.90
CA ASN A 118 -20.43 1.13 0.67
C ASN A 118 -19.43 1.56 -0.43
N ARG A 119 -18.23 2.01 -0.04
CA ARG A 119 -17.12 2.35 -0.95
C ARG A 119 -15.92 1.41 -0.79
N PHE A 120 -16.19 0.16 -0.42
CA PHE A 120 -15.19 -0.86 -0.24
C PHE A 120 -15.38 -1.98 -1.27
N ASP A 121 -14.50 -2.04 -2.27
CA ASP A 121 -14.55 -3.06 -3.31
C ASP A 121 -14.10 -4.43 -2.76
N THR A 122 -14.98 -5.43 -2.85
CA THR A 122 -14.78 -6.76 -2.26
C THR A 122 -14.23 -7.81 -3.24
N PHE A 123 -13.91 -7.42 -4.46
CA PHE A 123 -13.27 -8.34 -5.40
C PHE A 123 -11.75 -8.38 -5.21
N TYR A 124 -11.15 -9.52 -5.56
CA TYR A 124 -9.74 -9.78 -5.38
C TYR A 124 -8.91 -9.36 -6.61
N LEU A 125 -7.87 -8.58 -6.36
CA LEU A 125 -6.75 -8.34 -7.28
C LEU A 125 -5.75 -9.49 -7.11
N GLN A 126 -5.61 -10.31 -8.16
CA GLN A 126 -4.75 -11.49 -8.16
C GLN A 126 -3.28 -11.10 -8.16
N TYR A 127 -2.44 -11.86 -7.46
CA TYR A 127 -0.99 -11.74 -7.55
C TYR A 127 -0.47 -12.83 -8.49
N LYS A 128 0.15 -12.43 -9.60
CA LYS A 128 0.68 -13.35 -10.62
C LYS A 128 2.20 -13.29 -10.69
#